data_AF-A0A950C5M4-F1
#
_entry.id   AF-A0A950C5M4-F1
#
_cell.length_a   1.000
_cell.length_b   1.000
_cell.length_c   1.000
_cell.angle_alpha   90.00
_cell.angle_beta   90.00
_cell.angle_gamma   90.00
#
_symmetry.space_group_name_H-M   'P 1'
#
loop_
_entity.id
_entity.type
_entity.pdbx_description
1 polymer ?
#
loop_
_entity_poly.entity_id
_entity_poly.type
_entity_poly.pdbx_seq_one_letter_code
_entity_poly.pdbx_strand_id
1 'polypeptide(L)' 'MDEEDLATPVMRPLVWLGNSKKNIQVFPNGAQKLIGDELQLMQFGGMPKDAKPFKGIGSGVIEIALRYEADAYR' A
#
# COMPACT_ATOMS: atom_id res chain seq x y z
N MET A 1 -2.37 -31.18 -12.66
CA MET A 1 -2.50 -29.75 -12.31
C MET A 1 -3.82 -29.71 -11.59
N ASP A 2 -3.76 -29.84 -10.28
CA ASP A 2 -4.95 -30.08 -9.47
C ASP A 2 -5.78 -28.81 -9.42
N GLU A 3 -7.08 -28.95 -9.64
CA GLU A 3 -8.09 -27.87 -9.69
C GLU A 3 -8.18 -27.09 -8.36
N GLU A 4 -7.57 -27.63 -7.30
CA GLU A 4 -7.49 -27.11 -5.94
C GLU A 4 -6.52 -25.92 -5.78
N ASP A 5 -5.65 -25.66 -6.77
CA ASP A 5 -4.67 -24.55 -6.76
C ASP A 5 -5.24 -23.22 -7.32
N LEU A 6 -6.53 -23.16 -7.63
CA LEU A 6 -7.23 -21.95 -8.09
C LEU A 6 -7.97 -21.21 -6.97
N ALA A 7 -7.48 -21.30 -5.73
CA ALA A 7 -8.02 -20.52 -4.64
C ALA A 7 -7.85 -19.02 -4.95
N THR A 8 -8.97 -18.31 -5.14
CA THR A 8 -8.93 -16.87 -5.36
C THR A 8 -8.29 -16.22 -4.13
N PRO A 9 -7.20 -15.44 -4.28
CA PRO A 9 -6.51 -14.90 -3.13
C PRO A 9 -7.46 -13.99 -2.34
N VAL A 10 -7.61 -14.26 -1.04
CA VAL A 10 -8.47 -13.47 -0.17
C VAL A 10 -7.77 -12.16 0.17
N MET A 11 -8.40 -11.05 -0.16
CA MET A 11 -7.89 -9.71 0.15
C MET A 11 -7.73 -9.54 1.66
N ARG A 12 -6.51 -9.29 2.13
CA ARG A 12 -6.24 -8.98 3.54
C ARG A 12 -6.95 -7.67 3.92
N PRO A 13 -7.56 -7.57 5.12
CA PRO A 13 -8.21 -6.33 5.54
C PRO A 13 -7.20 -5.20 5.72
N LEU A 14 -7.55 -4.01 5.25
CA LEU A 14 -6.78 -2.79 5.49
C LEU A 14 -7.34 -2.06 6.72
N VAL A 15 -6.50 -1.84 7.72
CA VAL A 15 -6.86 -1.12 8.95
C VAL A 15 -6.21 0.26 8.93
N TRP A 16 -7.02 1.32 9.01
CA TRP A 16 -6.56 2.69 9.12
C TRP A 16 -6.36 3.08 10.58
N LEU A 17 -5.19 3.61 10.92
CA LEU A 17 -4.88 4.08 12.27
C LEU A 17 -4.93 5.61 12.33
N GLY A 18 -5.57 6.16 13.36
CA GLY A 18 -5.66 7.61 13.58
C GLY A 18 -6.25 8.37 12.38
N ASN A 19 -5.55 9.40 11.89
CA ASN A 19 -5.95 10.23 10.75
C ASN A 19 -5.36 9.79 9.40
N SER A 20 -4.71 8.62 9.32
CA SER A 20 -4.03 8.13 8.11
C SER A 20 -4.89 8.20 6.84
N LYS A 21 -6.12 7.69 6.89
CA LYS A 21 -7.05 7.77 5.75
C LYS A 21 -7.35 9.21 5.32
N LYS A 22 -7.57 10.10 6.30
CA LYS A 22 -7.87 11.52 6.04
C LYS A 22 -6.67 12.24 5.41
N ASN A 23 -5.46 11.91 5.84
CA ASN A 23 -4.23 12.50 5.28
C ASN A 23 -4.03 12.09 3.81
N ILE A 24 -4.37 10.85 3.44
CA ILE A 24 -4.32 10.43 2.02
C ILE A 24 -5.40 11.14 1.21
N GLN A 25 -6.60 11.34 1.77
CA GLN A 25 -7.72 11.99 1.06
C GLN A 25 -7.45 13.45 0.68
N VAL A 26 -6.45 14.11 1.26
CA VAL A 26 -6.06 15.48 0.88
C VAL A 26 -4.99 15.52 -0.22
N PHE A 27 -4.44 14.38 -0.63
CA PHE A 27 -3.50 14.33 -1.75
C PHE A 27 -4.22 14.54 -3.10
N PRO A 28 -3.50 14.89 -4.18
CA PRO A 28 -4.10 14.91 -5.52
C PRO A 28 -4.71 13.55 -5.89
N ASN A 29 -5.79 13.57 -6.67
CA ASN A 29 -6.53 12.36 -7.05
C ASN A 29 -5.64 11.28 -7.69
N GLY A 30 -4.64 11.66 -8.50
CA GLY A 30 -3.71 10.71 -9.09
C GLY A 30 -2.81 10.03 -8.05
N ALA A 31 -2.32 10.77 -7.06
CA ALA A 31 -1.55 10.20 -5.96
C ALA A 31 -2.40 9.27 -5.09
N GLN A 32 -3.66 9.64 -4.81
CA GLN A 32 -4.61 8.78 -4.10
C GLN A 32 -4.83 7.46 -4.83
N LYS A 33 -5.02 7.50 -6.16
CA LYS A 33 -5.18 6.29 -6.96
C LYS A 33 -3.96 5.40 -6.87
N LEU A 34 -2.77 5.95 -7.04
CA LEU A 34 -1.53 5.17 -7.01
C LEU A 34 -1.31 4.53 -5.63
N ILE A 35 -1.55 5.25 -4.54
CA ILE A 35 -1.51 4.68 -3.18
C ILE A 35 -2.54 3.56 -3.03
N GLY A 36 -3.75 3.73 -3.58
CA GLY A 36 -4.77 2.67 -3.60
C GLY A 36 -4.31 1.41 -4.32
N ASP A 37 -3.65 1.56 -5.48
CA ASP A 37 -3.10 0.45 -6.26
C ASP A 37 -2.02 -0.32 -5.45
N GLU A 38 -1.12 0.39 -4.76
CA GLU A 38 -0.07 -0.23 -3.91
C GLU A 38 -0.66 -0.94 -2.67
N LEU A 39 -1.67 -0.34 -2.03
CA LEU A 39 -2.37 -0.96 -0.91
C LEU A 39 -3.08 -2.25 -1.35
N GLN A 40 -3.76 -2.22 -2.50
CA GLN A 40 -4.40 -3.40 -3.07
C GLN A 40 -3.39 -4.50 -3.37
N LEU A 41 -2.25 -4.17 -3.98
CA LEU A 41 -1.15 -5.11 -4.21
C LEU A 41 -0.73 -5.80 -2.90
N MET A 42 -0.54 -5.02 -1.83
CA MET A 42 -0.24 -5.57 -0.52
C MET A 42 -1.36 -6.44 0.02
N GLN A 43 -2.63 -6.06 -0.14
CA GLN A 43 -3.74 -6.87 0.37
C GLN A 43 -3.78 -8.27 -0.27
N PHE A 44 -3.28 -8.43 -1.50
CA PHE A 44 -3.15 -9.72 -2.19
C PHE A 44 -1.78 -10.40 -1.99
N GLY A 45 -0.96 -9.93 -1.05
CA GLY A 45 0.33 -10.55 -0.71
C GLY A 45 1.51 -10.09 -1.55
N GLY A 46 1.30 -9.14 -2.47
CA GLY A 46 2.39 -8.48 -3.18
C GLY A 46 3.16 -7.49 -2.30
N MET A 47 4.28 -7.00 -2.83
CA MET A 47 5.10 -5.96 -2.22
C MET A 47 5.38 -4.87 -3.25
N PRO A 48 5.06 -3.59 -2.96
CA PRO A 48 5.45 -2.47 -3.81
C PRO A 48 6.95 -2.48 -4.09
N LYS A 49 7.34 -2.20 -5.35
CA LYS A 49 8.77 -2.17 -5.73
C LYS A 49 9.55 -1.11 -4.95
N ASP A 50 8.89 0.00 -4.64
CA ASP A 50 9.47 1.14 -3.95
C ASP A 50 9.22 1.13 -2.43
N ALA A 51 8.59 0.07 -1.89
CA ALA A 51 8.45 -0.09 -0.46
C ALA A 51 9.82 -0.32 0.20
N LYS A 52 10.10 0.45 1.25
CA LYS A 52 11.36 0.38 1.99
C LYS A 52 11.11 0.15 3.47
N PRO A 53 11.98 -0.58 4.18
CA PRO A 53 11.90 -0.66 5.63
C PRO A 53 11.90 0.73 6.27
N PHE A 54 10.92 1.01 7.12
CA PHE A 54 10.84 2.28 7.81
C PHE A 54 11.76 2.25 9.03
N LYS A 55 12.86 2.99 8.95
CA LYS A 55 13.93 2.96 9.95
C LYS A 55 13.47 3.63 11.25
N GLY A 56 13.86 3.04 12.39
CA GLY A 56 13.68 3.64 13.72
C GLY A 56 12.38 3.29 14.44
N ILE A 57 11.42 2.61 13.80
CA ILE A 57 10.14 2.20 14.42
C ILE A 57 10.11 0.72 14.82
N GLY A 58 11.00 -0.10 14.25
CA GLY A 58 11.07 -1.54 14.49
C GLY A 58 10.91 -2.35 13.20
N SER A 59 11.09 -3.67 13.31
CA SER A 59 10.90 -4.57 12.17
C SER A 59 9.43 -4.66 11.77
N GLY A 60 9.17 -4.99 10.51
CA GLY A 60 7.82 -5.18 9.98
C GLY A 60 7.09 -3.90 9.58
N VAL A 61 7.71 -2.72 9.75
CA VAL A 61 7.17 -1.44 9.26
C VAL A 61 7.87 -1.09 7.95
N ILE A 62 7.07 -0.73 6.94
CA ILE A 62 7.55 -0.27 5.64
C ILE A 62 6.94 1.10 5.31
N GLU A 63 7.64 1.88 4.52
CA GLU A 63 7.18 3.15 3.93
C GLU A 63 6.92 2.94 2.45
N ILE A 64 5.76 3.40 1.96
CA ILE A 64 5.45 3.50 0.54
C ILE A 64 5.73 4.94 0.12
N ALA A 65 6.85 5.17 -0.57
CA ALA A 65 7.21 6.50 -1.05
C ALA A 65 6.78 6.64 -2.51
N LEU A 66 5.81 7.52 -2.77
CA LEU A 66 5.24 7.73 -4.09
C LEU A 66 5.68 9.08 -4.66
N ARG A 67 6.10 9.11 -5.93
CA ARG A 67 6.23 10.35 -6.70
C ARG A 67 5.01 10.55 -7.57
N TYR A 68 4.45 11.75 -7.53
CA TYR A 68 3.38 12.16 -8.43
C TYR A 68 3.59 13.61 -8.84
N GLU A 69 3.65 13.86 -10.15
CA GLU A 69 4.08 15.13 -10.73
C GLU A 69 5.46 15.58 -10.18
N ALA A 70 5.56 16.78 -9.60
CA ALA A 70 6.78 17.31 -9.02
C ALA A 70 6.95 16.95 -7.53
N ASP A 71 5.97 16.29 -6.92
CA ASP A 71 5.89 16.07 -5.47
C ASP A 71 6.14 14.62 -5.04
N ALA A 72 6.40 14.46 -3.74
CA ALA A 72 6.56 13.16 -3.09
C ALA A 72 5.56 13.00 -1.93
N TYR A 73 4.88 11.85 -1.91
CA TYR A 73 3.83 11.49 -0.97
C TYR A 73 4.22 10.22 -0.19
N ARG A 74 3.90 10.18 1.10
CA ARG A 74 4.27 9.10 2.03
C ARG A 74 3.41 9.15 3.29
#